data_AF-A0A2G9N9T3-F1
#
_entry.id   AF-A0A2G9N9T3-F1
#
_cell.length_a   1.000
_cell.length_b   1.000
_cell.length_c   1.000
_cell.angle_alpha   90.00
_cell.angle_beta   90.00
_cell.angle_gamma   90.00
#
_symmetry.space_group_name_H-M   'P 1'
#
loop_
_entity.id
_entity.type
_entity.pdbx_description
1 polymer ?
#
loop_
_entity_poly.entity_id
_entity_poly.type
_entity_poly.pdbx_seq_one_letter_code
_entity_poly.pdbx_strand_id
1 'polypeptide(L)' 'MICGKMIKIDDVIISEQEIYCKSLWLQARGLMFRTKKNLIMEFPSERKVSLHNFFVFYPIHVLVLDENKKIVEIKKNFK' A
#
# COMPACT_ATOMS: atom_id res chain seq x y z
N MET A 1 -3.36 0.12 -23.43
CA MET A 1 -2.92 -1.22 -23.00
C MET A 1 -2.28 -1.07 -21.63
N ILE A 2 -3.07 -1.16 -20.56
CA ILE A 2 -2.55 -0.96 -19.19
C ILE A 2 -2.04 -2.30 -18.72
N CYS A 3 -0.72 -2.50 -18.79
CA CYS A 3 -0.06 -3.63 -18.17
C CYS A 3 -0.15 -3.43 -16.64
N GLY A 4 -1.19 -3.99 -16.03
CA GLY A 4 -1.40 -3.95 -14.58
C GLY A 4 -0.27 -4.70 -13.89
N LYS A 5 0.49 -4.00 -13.04
CA LYS A 5 1.59 -4.60 -12.28
C LYS A 5 1.03 -5.35 -11.07
N MET A 6 0.90 -6.66 -11.22
CA MET A 6 0.45 -7.63 -10.21
C MET A 6 1.49 -7.84 -9.09
N ILE A 7 1.03 -7.96 -7.83
CA ILE A 7 1.88 -8.38 -6.70
C ILE A 7 1.89 -9.91 -6.61
N LYS A 8 3.09 -10.49 -6.69
CA LYS A 8 3.36 -11.93 -6.52
C LYS A 8 4.39 -12.17 -5.42
N ILE A 9 4.20 -13.24 -4.66
CA ILE A 9 5.25 -13.87 -3.84
C ILE A 9 5.42 -15.28 -4.37
N ASP A 10 6.62 -15.60 -4.84
CA ASP A 10 6.91 -16.82 -5.60
C ASP A 10 5.89 -16.99 -6.74
N ASP A 11 5.13 -18.08 -6.75
CA ASP A 11 4.09 -18.35 -7.73
C ASP A 11 2.67 -17.94 -7.28
N VAL A 12 2.54 -17.35 -6.09
CA VAL A 12 1.25 -16.94 -5.53
C VAL A 12 0.94 -15.49 -5.87
N ILE A 13 -0.19 -15.27 -6.54
CA ILE A 13 -0.73 -13.94 -6.81
C ILE A 13 -1.43 -13.45 -5.54
N ILE A 14 -0.96 -12.33 -5.00
CA ILE A 14 -1.52 -11.71 -3.79
C ILE A 14 -2.51 -10.60 -4.15
N SER A 15 -2.26 -9.93 -5.27
CA SER A 15 -3.13 -8.88 -5.76
C SER A 15 -2.96 -8.71 -7.26
N GLU A 16 -4.09 -8.52 -7.94
CA GLU A 16 -4.16 -8.29 -9.38
C GLU A 16 -4.40 -6.82 -9.73
N GLN A 17 -4.86 -6.02 -8.77
CA GLN A 17 -5.25 -4.64 -8.97
C GLN A 17 -4.90 -3.76 -7.77
N GLU A 18 -3.95 -2.86 -7.97
CA GLU A 18 -3.45 -1.94 -6.96
C GLU A 18 -3.52 -0.50 -7.44
N ILE A 19 -3.79 0.39 -6.50
CA ILE A 19 -3.61 1.83 -6.69
C ILE A 19 -2.15 2.17 -6.37
N TYR A 20 -1.43 2.75 -7.32
CA TYR A 20 -0.05 3.20 -7.10
C TYR A 20 -0.01 4.68 -6.69
N CYS A 21 0.47 4.95 -5.48
CA CYS A 21 0.62 6.29 -4.94
C CYS A 21 2.09 6.70 -4.86
N LYS A 22 2.59 7.33 -5.93
CA LYS A 22 3.98 7.83 -6.03
C LYS A 22 4.15 9.29 -5.61
N SER A 23 3.12 10.12 -5.78
CA SER A 23 3.19 11.56 -5.46
C SER A 23 2.68 11.83 -4.05
N LEU A 24 3.22 12.87 -3.41
CA LEU A 24 2.85 13.26 -2.03
C LEU A 24 1.33 13.42 -1.86
N TRP A 25 0.63 13.99 -2.84
CA TRP A 25 -0.82 14.17 -2.80
C TRP A 25 -1.59 12.85 -2.88
N LEU A 26 -1.15 11.89 -3.70
CA LEU A 26 -1.75 10.57 -3.77
C LEU A 26 -1.47 9.75 -2.51
N GLN A 27 -0.27 9.91 -1.93
CA GLN A 27 0.12 9.28 -0.67
C GLN A 27 -0.70 9.83 0.50
N ALA A 28 -0.83 11.15 0.59
CA ALA A 28 -1.67 11.81 1.58
C ALA A 28 -3.13 11.39 1.46
N ARG A 29 -3.69 11.30 0.23
CA ARG A 29 -5.06 10.80 0.01
C ARG A 29 -5.21 9.32 0.38
N GLY A 30 -4.26 8.48 -0.03
CA GLY A 30 -4.30 7.04 0.20
C GLY A 30 -5.64 6.38 -0.14
N LEU A 31 -6.19 5.67 0.84
CA LEU A 31 -7.46 4.95 0.77
C LEU A 31 -8.68 5.78 1.19
N MET A 32 -8.50 7.07 1.51
CA MET A 32 -9.61 7.93 1.97
C MET A 32 -10.77 7.95 0.97
N PHE A 33 -11.97 7.75 1.49
CA PHE A 33 -13.23 7.74 0.74
C PHE A 33 -13.28 6.72 -0.42
N ARG A 34 -12.42 5.70 -0.39
CA ARG A 34 -12.45 4.60 -1.36
C ARG A 34 -13.23 3.41 -0.81
N THR A 35 -13.73 2.56 -1.69
CA THR A 35 -14.11 1.19 -1.33
C THR A 35 -12.85 0.35 -1.06
N LYS A 36 -13.02 -0.89 -0.57
CA LYS A 36 -11.90 -1.82 -0.31
C LYS A 36 -11.07 -2.03 -1.57
N LYS A 37 -9.83 -1.54 -1.54
CA LYS A 37 -8.85 -1.63 -2.63
C LYS A 37 -7.45 -1.83 -2.07
N ASN A 38 -6.61 -2.55 -2.81
CA ASN A 38 -5.19 -2.64 -2.52
C ASN A 38 -4.47 -1.38 -3.00
N LEU A 39 -3.46 -0.94 -2.26
CA LEU A 39 -2.71 0.27 -2.56
C LEU A 39 -1.24 0.05 -2.26
N ILE A 40 -0.38 0.50 -3.18
CA ILE A 40 1.06 0.56 -2.99
C ILE A 40 1.45 2.02 -2.80
N MET A 41 2.08 2.31 -1.67
CA MET A 41 2.67 3.61 -1.39
C MET A 41 4.19 3.50 -1.61
N GLU A 42 4.67 4.10 -2.70
CA GLU A 42 6.08 4.01 -3.09
C GLU A 42 6.79 5.31 -2.72
N PHE A 43 7.86 5.22 -1.93
CA PHE A 43 8.66 6.37 -1.51
C PHE A 43 9.98 6.40 -2.27
N PRO A 44 10.51 7.58 -2.61
CA PRO A 44 11.75 7.71 -3.38
C PRO A 44 13.00 7.28 -2.59
N SER A 45 12.92 7.27 -1.26
CA SER A 45 13.98 6.84 -0.36
C SER A 45 13.39 6.21 0.89
N GLU A 46 14.16 5.34 1.54
CA GLU A 46 13.77 4.77 2.83
C GLU A 46 13.59 5.88 3.87
N ARG A 47 12.48 5.82 4.60
CA ARG A 47 12.10 6.81 5.60
C ARG A 47 11.06 6.26 6.56
N LYS A 48 11.01 6.83 7.77
CA LYS A 48 9.89 6.61 8.68
C LYS A 48 8.66 7.33 8.14
N VAL A 49 7.53 6.63 8.11
CA VAL A 49 6.26 7.17 7.63
C VAL A 49 5.24 7.13 8.76
N SER A 50 4.55 8.26 8.96
CA SER A 50 3.41 8.33 9.87
C SER A 50 2.16 7.99 9.07
N LEU A 51 1.55 6.84 9.38
CA LEU A 51 0.32 6.40 8.73
C LEU A 51 -0.88 6.70 9.64
N HIS A 52 -1.96 7.18 9.04
CA HIS A 52 -3.24 7.42 9.71
C HIS A 52 -4.38 6.81 8.87
N ASN A 53 -5.52 6.54 9.51
CA ASN A 53 -6.71 6.00 8.84
C ASN A 53 -7.91 6.97 8.82
N PHE A 54 -7.67 8.27 9.00
CA PHE A 54 -8.75 9.25 8.82
C PHE A 54 -9.47 9.04 7.49
N PHE A 55 -10.79 8.94 7.52
CA PHE A 55 -11.66 8.70 6.37
C PHE A 55 -11.46 7.37 5.61
N VAL A 56 -10.84 6.37 6.24
CA VAL A 56 -10.80 4.98 5.77
C VAL A 56 -11.83 4.17 6.56
N PHE A 57 -12.95 3.82 5.93
CA PHE A 57 -14.12 3.22 6.61
C PHE A 57 -14.05 1.68 6.73
N TYR A 58 -12.87 1.09 6.70
CA TYR A 58 -12.64 -0.36 6.79
C TYR A 58 -11.26 -0.66 7.39
N PRO A 59 -11.09 -1.80 8.07
CA PRO A 59 -9.79 -2.20 8.60
C PRO A 59 -8.82 -2.51 7.44
N ILE A 60 -7.55 -2.16 7.62
CA ILE A 60 -6.50 -2.44 6.64
C ILE A 60 -5.36 -3.24 7.26
N HIS A 61 -4.70 -4.05 6.44
CA HIS A 61 -3.42 -4.64 6.77
C HIS A 61 -2.33 -3.80 6.12
N VAL A 62 -1.34 -3.40 6.90
CA VAL A 62 -0.22 -2.59 6.42
C VAL A 62 1.03 -3.45 6.44
N LEU A 63 1.64 -3.62 5.27
CA LEU A 63 2.95 -4.23 5.11
C LEU A 63 3.96 -3.11 4.87
N VAL A 64 4.93 -2.97 5.77
CA VAL A 64 6.05 -2.04 5.59
C VAL A 64 7.19 -2.82 4.99
N LEU A 65 7.71 -2.30 3.87
CA LEU A 65 8.80 -2.91 3.12
C LEU A 65 10.06 -2.03 3.22
N ASP A 66 11.23 -2.67 3.23
CA ASP A 66 12.51 -2.00 3.02
C ASP A 66 12.77 -1.71 1.52
N GLU A 67 13.92 -1.11 1.21
CA GLU A 67 14.36 -0.85 -0.17
C GLU A 67 14.52 -2.13 -1.03
N ASN A 68 14.75 -3.27 -0.38
CA ASN A 68 14.88 -4.59 -1.00
C ASN A 68 13.54 -5.33 -1.12
N LYS A 69 12.41 -4.65 -0.83
CA LYS A 69 11.05 -5.20 -0.82
C LYS A 69 10.83 -6.33 0.19
N LYS A 70 11.66 -6.41 1.24
CA LYS A 70 11.46 -7.34 2.35
C LYS A 70 10.51 -6.72 3.37
N ILE A 71 9.61 -7.54 3.90
CA ILE A 71 8.69 -7.10 4.95
C ILE A 71 9.48 -6.90 6.24
N VAL A 72 9.50 -5.67 6.73
CA VAL A 72 10.12 -5.30 8.02
C VAL A 72 9.08 -5.12 9.13
N GLU A 73 7.82 -4.86 8.78
CA GLU A 73 6.73 -4.73 9.74
C GLU A 73 5.38 -5.16 9.14
N ILE A 74 4.54 -5.80 9.96
CA ILE A 74 3.14 -6.13 9.61
C ILE A 74 2.22 -5.54 10.69
N LYS A 75 1.40 -4.56 10.32
CA LYS A 75 0.33 -4.03 11.17
C LYS A 75 -1.01 -4.64 10.74
N LYS A 76 -1.50 -5.61 11.50
CA LYS A 76 -2.81 -6.26 11.25
C LYS A 76 -3.93 -5.40 11.83
N ASN A 77 -5.09 -5.39 11.15
CA ASN A 77 -6.26 -4.60 11.53
C ASN A 77 -5.91 -3.16 11.96
N PHE A 78 -5.03 -2.49 11.22
CA PHE A 78 -4.59 -1.15 11.52
C PHE A 78 -5.81 -0.22 11.56
N LYS A 79 -5.97 0.49 12.67
CA LYS A 79 -7.08 1.41 12.97
C LYS A 79 -6.54 2.80 13.22
#